data_AF-A0A377XZQ0-F1
#
_entry.id   AF-A0A377XZQ0-F1
#
_cell.length_a   1.000
_cell.length_b   1.000
_cell.length_c   1.000
_cell.angle_alpha   90.00
_cell.angle_beta   90.00
_cell.angle_gamma   90.00
#
_symmetry.space_group_name_H-M   'P 1'
#
loop_
_entity.id
_entity.type
_entity.pdbx_description
1 polymer ?
#
loop_
_entity_poly.entity_id
_entity_poly.type
_entity_poly.pdbx_seq_one_letter_code
_entity_poly.pdbx_strand_id
1 'polypeptide(L)' 'MADKLIPVNARVSVMASQVACVIAPDYKEYVEVHLLDGRVEYLEYAMRQDRWSAKSRFEQAVNDALKGE' A
#
# COMPACT_ATOMS: atom_id res chain seq x y z
N MET A 1 16.41 8.77 8.38
CA MET A 1 15.30 8.06 7.73
C MET A 1 14.47 9.11 7.01
N ALA A 2 14.65 9.24 5.70
CA ALA A 2 13.80 10.10 4.90
C ALA A 2 12.53 9.32 4.63
N ASP A 3 11.41 9.81 5.14
CA ASP A 3 10.13 9.18 4.86
C ASP A 3 9.82 9.30 3.35
N LYS A 4 9.62 8.16 2.67
CA LYS A 4 9.29 8.14 1.24
C LYS A 4 7.77 8.08 1.06
N LEU A 5 7.27 8.92 0.16
CA LEU A 5 5.91 8.84 -0.36
C LEU A 5 5.75 7.65 -1.29
N ILE A 6 4.78 6.79 -1.01
CA ILE A 6 4.44 5.64 -1.82
C ILE A 6 3.05 5.85 -2.45
N PRO A 7 2.93 5.78 -3.78
CA PRO A 7 1.65 5.92 -4.45
C PRO A 7 0.76 4.71 -4.14
N VAL A 8 -0.42 4.97 -3.60
CA VAL A 8 -1.48 3.97 -3.35
C VAL A 8 -2.36 3.83 -4.59
N ASN A 9 -2.68 4.96 -5.24
CA ASN A 9 -3.42 5.00 -6.49
C ASN A 9 -3.00 6.23 -7.31
N ALA A 10 -3.61 6.46 -8.47
CA ALA A 10 -3.26 7.56 -9.35
C ALA A 10 -3.42 8.96 -8.73
N ARG A 11 -4.15 9.09 -7.61
CA ARG A 11 -4.47 10.37 -6.97
C ARG A 11 -3.98 10.48 -5.53
N VAL A 12 -3.64 9.36 -4.90
CA VAL A 12 -3.29 9.29 -3.48
C VAL A 12 -1.93 8.61 -3.32
N SER A 13 -1.05 9.30 -2.62
CA SER A 13 0.21 8.78 -2.12
C SER A 13 0.25 8.92 -0.61
N VAL A 14 0.81 7.93 0.07
CA VAL A 14 0.91 7.89 1.52
C VAL A 14 2.36 7.77 1.94
N MET A 15 2.70 8.38 3.06
CA MET A 15 4.03 8.26 3.67
C MET A 15 4.23 6.81 4.14
N ALA A 16 5.40 6.22 3.87
CA ALA A 16 5.65 4.84 4.27
C ALA A 16 5.53 4.63 5.78
N SER A 17 5.96 5.61 6.60
CA SER A 17 5.76 5.57 8.07
C SER A 17 4.31 5.65 8.51
N GLN A 18 3.40 6.12 7.66
CA GLN A 18 1.99 6.19 7.97
C GLN A 18 1.24 4.90 7.67
N VAL A 19 1.84 3.94 6.95
CA VAL A 19 1.20 2.67 6.65
C VAL A 19 1.24 1.75 7.87
N ALA A 20 0.07 1.39 8.37
CA ALA A 20 -0.09 0.44 9.48
C ALA A 20 -0.09 -0.99 8.98
N CYS A 21 -0.95 -1.31 8.00
CA CYS A 21 -1.01 -2.64 7.39
C CYS A 21 -1.68 -2.61 6.01
N VAL A 22 -1.44 -3.67 5.24
CA VAL A 22 -1.99 -3.84 3.88
C VAL A 22 -2.75 -5.16 3.82
N ILE A 23 -4.04 -5.08 3.49
CA ILE A 23 -4.96 -6.21 3.53
C ILE A 23 -5.51 -6.45 2.13
N ALA A 24 -5.41 -7.68 1.64
CA ALA A 24 -6.04 -8.12 0.39
C ALA A 24 -7.17 -9.10 0.75
N PRO A 25 -8.41 -8.64 0.95
CA PRO A 25 -9.50 -9.53 1.37
C PRO A 25 -9.82 -10.54 0.27
N ASP A 26 -10.01 -11.81 0.62
CA ASP A 26 -10.28 -12.88 -0.36
C ASP A 26 -11.55 -12.68 -1.21
N TYR A 27 -12.54 -12.00 -0.65
CA TYR A 27 -13.83 -11.76 -1.29
C TYR A 27 -13.91 -10.42 -2.03
N LYS A 28 -12.85 -9.60 -1.98
CA LYS A 28 -12.85 -8.26 -2.55
C LYS A 28 -11.80 -8.11 -3.64
N GLU A 29 -12.15 -7.39 -4.69
CA GLU A 29 -11.29 -7.18 -5.86
C GLU A 29 -10.31 -6.01 -5.69
N TYR A 30 -10.06 -5.58 -4.46
CA TYR A 30 -9.19 -4.45 -4.12
C TYR A 30 -8.35 -4.76 -2.88
N VAL A 31 -7.26 -4.01 -2.71
CA VAL A 31 -6.39 -4.07 -1.53
C VAL A 31 -6.60 -2.81 -0.71
N GLU A 32 -6.73 -3.01 0.59
CA GLU A 32 -6.93 -1.96 1.58
C GLU A 32 -5.58 -1.64 2.23
N VAL A 33 -5.19 -0.36 2.18
CA VAL A 33 -4.02 0.18 2.87
C VAL A 33 -4.53 0.92 4.09
N HIS A 34 -4.30 0.34 5.27
CA HIS A 34 -4.69 0.93 6.54
C HIS A 34 -3.55 1.83 7.02
N LEU A 35 -3.88 3.09 7.32
CA LEU A 35 -2.96 4.08 7.83
C LEU A 35 -3.04 4.16 9.36
N LEU A 36 -1.97 4.64 10.00
CA LEU A 36 -1.90 4.82 11.45
C LEU A 36 -2.94 5.81 12.00
N ASP A 37 -3.39 6.76 11.16
CA ASP A 37 -4.46 7.73 11.48
C ASP A 37 -5.86 7.08 11.46
N GLY A 38 -5.97 5.78 11.17
CA GLY A 38 -7.23 5.05 11.05
C GLY A 38 -7.93 5.21 9.69
N ARG A 39 -7.32 5.94 8.76
CA ARG A 39 -7.79 6.04 7.38
C ARG A 39 -7.48 4.76 6.61
N VAL A 40 -8.35 4.42 5.67
CA VAL A 40 -8.17 3.28 4.78
C VAL A 40 -8.19 3.78 3.35
N GLU A 41 -7.08 3.59 2.66
CA GLU A 41 -6.95 3.92 1.24
C GLU A 41 -7.04 2.66 0.39
N TYR A 42 -7.60 2.79 -0.80
CA TYR A 42 -7.76 1.66 -1.71
C TYR A 42 -6.68 1.70 -2.77
N LEU A 43 -5.91 0.62 -2.82
CA LEU A 43 -4.82 0.48 -3.77
C LEU A 43 -5.41 0.14 -5.14
N GLU A 44 -5.13 1.00 -6.12
CA GLU A 44 -5.68 0.86 -7.47
C GLU A 44 -4.77 -0.04 -8.30
N TYR A 45 -5.37 -1.04 -8.96
CA TYR A 45 -4.66 -1.99 -9.80
C TYR A 45 -5.23 -2.00 -11.20
N ALA A 46 -4.35 -1.98 -12.20
CA ALA A 46 -4.73 -2.08 -13.61
C ALA A 46 -5.29 -3.46 -13.98
N MET A 47 -4.95 -4.53 -13.23
CA MET A 47 -5.41 -5.90 -13.48
C MET A 47 -5.93 -6.55 -12.20
N ARG A 48 -7.19 -6.99 -12.21
CA ARG A 48 -7.87 -7.68 -11.09
C ARG A 48 -7.18 -8.97 -10.63
N GLN A 49 -6.48 -9.67 -11.52
CA GLN A 49 -5.88 -10.97 -11.22
C GLN A 49 -4.58 -10.92 -10.40
N ASP A 50 -3.95 -9.75 -10.25
CA ASP A 50 -2.65 -9.61 -9.60
C ASP A 50 -2.71 -9.00 -8.18
N ARG A 51 -3.87 -9.07 -7.50
CA ARG A 51 -4.04 -8.45 -6.17
C ARG A 51 -2.96 -8.87 -5.15
N TRP A 52 -2.56 -10.15 -5.17
CA TRP A 52 -1.54 -10.70 -4.27
C TRP A 52 -0.14 -10.20 -4.63
N SER A 53 0.22 -10.26 -5.91
CA SER A 53 1.46 -9.70 -6.45
C SER A 53 1.59 -8.21 -6.11
N ALA A 54 0.48 -7.50 -6.19
CA ALA A 54 0.45 -6.06 -6.07
C ALA A 54 0.39 -5.60 -4.60
N LYS A 55 -0.28 -6.35 -3.72
CA LYS A 55 -0.10 -6.25 -2.26
C LYS A 55 1.37 -6.46 -1.90
N SER A 56 1.99 -7.56 -2.35
CA SER A 56 3.37 -7.89 -2.02
C SER A 56 4.36 -6.82 -2.50
N ARG A 57 4.19 -6.29 -3.71
CA ARG A 57 4.99 -5.17 -4.22
C ARG A 57 4.86 -3.91 -3.37
N PHE A 58 3.64 -3.56 -2.96
CA PHE A 58 3.42 -2.39 -2.14
C PHE A 58 4.01 -2.56 -0.73
N GLU A 59 3.79 -3.71 -0.09
CA GLU A 59 4.43 -4.04 1.20
C GLU A 59 5.96 -3.99 1.10
N GLN A 60 6.53 -4.46 0.00
CA GLN A 60 7.97 -4.39 -0.24
C GLN A 60 8.43 -2.93 -0.41
N ALA A 61 7.70 -2.10 -1.14
CA ALA A 61 8.01 -0.68 -1.28
C ALA A 61 7.94 0.06 0.06
N VAL A 62 6.93 -0.23 0.90
CA VAL A 62 6.81 0.33 2.26
C VAL A 62 8.01 -0.10 3.11
N ASN A 63 8.35 -1.39 3.10
CA ASN A 63 9.49 -1.88 3.86
C ASN A 63 10.82 -1.30 3.39
N ASP A 64 11.02 -1.15 2.08
CA ASP A 64 12.21 -0.51 1.48
C ASP A 64 12.33 0.95 1.91
N ALA A 65 11.21 1.69 1.82
CA ALA A 65 11.13 3.07 2.28
C ALA A 65 11.41 3.24 3.77
N LEU A 66 10.93 2.32 4.62
CA LEU A 66 11.17 2.32 6.06
C LEU A 66 12.62 1.95 6.40
N LYS A 67 13.22 1.02 5.64
CA LYS A 67 14.62 0.60 5.82
C LYS A 67 15.61 1.65 5.32
N GLY A 68 15.20 2.50 4.37
CA GLY A 68 16.03 3.59 3.85
C GLY A 68 17.12 3.13 2.90
N GLU A 69 16.95 1.99 2.23
CA GLU A 69 17.76 1.57 1.07
C GLU A 69 17.39 2.33 -0.21
#